data_AF-A0A9W4IXN6-F1
#
_entry.id   AF-A0A9W4IXN6-F1
#
_cell.length_a   1.000
_cell.length_b   1.000
_cell.length_c   1.000
_cell.angle_alpha   90.00
_cell.angle_beta   90.00
_cell.angle_gamma   90.00
#
_symmetry.space_group_name_H-M   'P 1'
#
loop_
_entity.id
_entity.type
_entity.pdbx_description
1 polymer ?
#
loop_
_entity_poly.entity_id
_entity_poly.type
_entity_poly.pdbx_seq_one_letter_code
_entity_poly.pdbx_strand_id
1 'polypeptide(L)'
;MPPAESYCTTGKDNIATKSALDDVPVNKITSFHGRLQHFLHKGSDESTEIARETTTTISQDAIKSEETDTQDQAMQAHTETIIPSPKRRKAIQRSTETTISRPLTRLSPISPSSKRKRNTPTPTSLGPSATESLLRDTIPPNLILLLVGVNPGIMTGISGYAYAHPSNLFWKLLHSSGITSMRHKPADTYKLPGLYSVGNTNIVERPTRDASMLSRAEMNAGVPVLEAKVAAQRPEAVCLVGKGIWEAVWRVRRGRSIRKEEFRYGWQEGENMGVCEGWAGAPVFVATTTSGLAAGMKLAEKEAVWAELGDWVVMKRRERGFVPEIVKHEGQ
;
A
#
# COMPACT_ATOMS: atom_id res chain seq x y z
N MET A 1 -44.53 33.35 -70.94
CA MET A 1 -43.34 34.09 -70.43
C MET A 1 -42.09 33.32 -70.86
N PRO A 2 -41.00 34.00 -71.26
CA PRO A 2 -39.65 33.45 -71.46
C PRO A 2 -38.83 33.53 -70.15
N PRO A 3 -37.48 33.35 -70.10
CA PRO A 3 -36.51 32.73 -71.03
C PRO A 3 -35.96 31.36 -70.49
N ALA A 4 -35.02 30.60 -71.08
CA ALA A 4 -33.57 30.81 -71.33
C ALA A 4 -32.75 31.21 -70.06
N GLU A 5 -31.50 30.80 -69.81
CA GLU A 5 -30.47 29.98 -70.53
C GLU A 5 -29.36 29.55 -69.48
N SER A 6 -28.18 28.93 -69.69
CA SER A 6 -27.32 28.52 -70.84
C SER A 6 -26.30 27.38 -70.44
N TYR A 7 -25.08 27.39 -70.97
CA TYR A 7 -23.93 26.45 -70.82
C TYR A 7 -22.68 27.24 -70.31
N CYS A 8 -21.47 26.73 -70.00
CA CYS A 8 -20.91 25.48 -69.43
C CYS A 8 -19.35 25.62 -69.42
N THR A 9 -18.59 24.91 -68.54
CA THR A 9 -17.09 24.71 -68.59
C THR A 9 -16.16 25.96 -68.53
N THR A 10 -14.83 25.97 -68.23
CA THR A 10 -13.82 25.06 -67.59
C THR A 10 -12.52 25.83 -67.26
N GLY A 11 -11.68 25.34 -66.32
CA GLY A 11 -10.26 25.72 -66.13
C GLY A 11 -9.97 26.31 -64.73
N LYS A 12 -8.97 25.90 -63.93
CA LYS A 12 -7.53 25.60 -64.14
C LYS A 12 -6.66 26.84 -64.39
N ASP A 13 -5.59 27.15 -63.63
CA ASP A 13 -5.04 26.65 -62.34
C ASP A 13 -4.55 27.92 -61.54
N ASN A 14 -3.55 28.06 -60.64
CA ASN A 14 -2.46 27.21 -60.13
C ASN A 14 -1.79 27.74 -58.81
N ILE A 15 -0.88 26.94 -58.25
CA ILE A 15 0.14 27.10 -57.18
C ILE A 15 0.47 28.49 -56.56
N ALA A 16 0.51 28.54 -55.21
CA ALA A 16 1.55 29.23 -54.40
C ALA A 16 1.61 28.67 -52.95
N THR A 17 2.79 28.65 -52.31
CA THR A 17 3.07 27.97 -51.02
C THR A 17 3.55 28.89 -49.89
N LYS A 18 3.01 28.73 -48.67
CA LYS A 18 3.61 29.01 -47.34
C LYS A 18 2.66 28.45 -46.25
N SER A 19 3.00 28.10 -45.01
CA SER A 19 4.16 27.43 -44.37
C SER A 19 4.13 27.77 -42.86
N ALA A 20 4.05 26.76 -41.98
CA ALA A 20 4.20 26.84 -40.52
C ALA A 20 3.13 27.64 -39.71
N LEU A 21 3.22 27.47 -38.38
CA LEU A 21 2.39 28.04 -37.30
C LEU A 21 0.97 27.44 -37.18
N ASP A 22 0.49 26.95 -36.03
CA ASP A 22 1.10 26.83 -34.68
C ASP A 22 0.73 25.51 -33.98
N ASP A 23 1.60 25.05 -33.08
CA ASP A 23 1.34 23.90 -32.19
C ASP A 23 0.23 24.21 -31.16
N VAL A 24 -0.63 23.23 -30.88
CA VAL A 24 -1.53 23.31 -29.72
C VAL A 24 -0.68 23.24 -28.43
N PRO A 25 -0.72 24.25 -27.54
CA PRO A 25 0.18 24.31 -26.40
C PRO A 25 -0.20 23.26 -25.34
N VAL A 26 0.47 22.11 -25.38
CA VAL A 26 0.43 21.11 -24.30
C VAL A 26 0.92 21.78 -23.01
N ASN A 27 0.01 22.00 -22.06
CA ASN A 27 0.30 22.72 -20.82
C ASN A 27 1.15 21.86 -19.87
N LYS A 28 2.48 21.94 -20.00
CA LYS A 28 3.50 21.15 -19.27
C LYS A 28 3.67 21.56 -17.80
N ILE A 29 2.58 21.85 -17.07
CA ILE A 29 2.60 22.26 -15.65
C ILE A 29 1.66 21.39 -14.79
N THR A 30 1.69 20.07 -14.98
CA THR A 30 1.10 19.09 -14.04
C THR A 30 2.01 17.90 -13.71
N SER A 31 3.20 17.80 -14.32
CA SER A 31 4.19 16.76 -13.98
C SER A 31 4.83 17.06 -12.62
N PHE A 32 4.33 16.44 -11.56
CA PHE A 32 4.72 16.67 -10.15
C PHE A 32 6.15 16.18 -9.83
N HIS A 33 7.16 16.88 -10.34
CA HIS A 33 8.56 16.71 -9.95
C HIS A 33 8.95 17.81 -8.96
N GLY A 34 9.19 17.41 -7.69
CA GLY A 34 9.97 18.22 -6.75
C GLY A 34 9.24 18.80 -5.54
N ARG A 35 8.89 17.96 -4.55
CA ARG A 35 9.22 18.22 -3.12
C ARG A 35 8.92 17.02 -2.20
N LEU A 36 9.92 16.14 -2.05
CA LEU A 36 9.92 15.14 -0.97
C LEU A 36 11.30 14.97 -0.29
N GLN A 37 12.14 16.01 -0.31
CA GLN A 37 13.47 16.01 0.32
C GLN A 37 13.52 16.68 1.71
N HIS A 38 12.39 17.18 2.25
CA HIS A 38 12.35 17.84 3.57
C HIS A 38 12.04 16.91 4.77
N PHE A 39 12.05 15.59 4.56
CA PHE A 39 12.00 14.60 5.65
C PHE A 39 13.18 13.61 5.62
N LEU A 40 14.33 14.08 5.14
CA LEU A 40 15.62 13.42 5.35
C LEU A 40 16.05 13.57 6.82
N HIS A 41 15.80 12.54 7.64
CA HIS A 41 16.53 12.39 8.89
C HIS A 41 17.97 12.00 8.56
N LYS A 42 18.95 12.79 9.02
CA LYS A 42 20.36 12.40 8.94
C LYS A 42 20.64 11.27 9.93
N GLY A 43 20.64 10.03 9.42
CA GLY A 43 21.52 9.01 9.98
C GLY A 43 22.96 9.36 9.62
N SER A 44 23.87 9.28 10.58
CA SER A 44 25.31 9.36 10.33
C SER A 44 25.85 7.97 10.05
N ASP A 45 26.22 7.70 8.80
CA ASP A 45 27.05 6.54 8.47
C ASP A 45 28.50 6.86 8.87
N GLU A 46 29.09 5.97 9.67
CA GLU A 46 30.54 5.80 9.75
C GLU A 46 30.80 4.32 9.49
N SER A 47 31.51 4.04 8.39
CA SER A 47 31.73 2.69 7.88
C SER A 47 33.17 2.24 8.12
N THR A 48 33.38 0.94 8.27
CA THR A 48 34.69 0.33 8.09
C THR A 48 34.50 -1.03 7.43
N GLU A 49 35.25 -1.26 6.36
CA GLU A 49 35.15 -2.45 5.53
C GLU A 49 36.00 -3.59 6.08
N ILE A 50 35.59 -4.83 5.79
CA ILE A 50 36.52 -5.96 5.68
C ILE A 50 36.23 -6.63 4.34
N ALA A 51 37.24 -6.65 3.48
CA ALA A 51 37.14 -7.21 2.13
C ALA A 51 37.41 -8.73 2.08
N ARG A 52 37.21 -9.31 0.90
CA ARG A 52 37.60 -10.67 0.53
C ARG A 52 39.14 -10.72 0.28
N GLU A 53 39.82 -11.82 -0.04
CA GLU A 53 39.41 -12.95 -0.91
C GLU A 53 40.40 -14.13 -0.84
N THR A 54 40.36 -15.03 -1.83
CA THR A 54 41.25 -16.18 -2.13
C THR A 54 41.02 -17.49 -1.36
N THR A 55 41.30 -18.69 -1.91
CA THR A 55 41.35 -19.19 -3.31
C THR A 55 41.16 -20.74 -3.28
N THR A 56 40.85 -21.35 -4.43
CA THR A 56 40.46 -22.76 -4.59
C THR A 56 41.64 -23.75 -4.71
N THR A 57 41.38 -25.01 -4.31
CA THR A 57 41.89 -26.31 -4.86
C THR A 57 43.24 -26.95 -4.42
N ILE A 58 43.14 -28.29 -4.26
CA ILE A 58 44.17 -29.36 -4.31
C ILE A 58 45.16 -29.47 -3.13
N SER A 59 45.27 -30.69 -2.63
CA SER A 59 46.50 -31.28 -2.10
C SER A 59 46.55 -32.75 -2.48
N GLN A 60 47.70 -33.23 -2.95
CA GLN A 60 48.05 -34.65 -3.05
C GLN A 60 49.44 -34.86 -2.47
N ASP A 61 49.59 -35.99 -1.79
CA ASP A 61 50.78 -36.77 -1.43
C ASP A 61 52.20 -36.17 -1.55
N ALA A 62 52.85 -36.10 -0.38
CA ALA A 62 54.21 -36.56 -0.05
C ALA A 62 55.41 -36.31 -0.99
N ILE A 63 56.51 -35.80 -0.40
CA ILE A 63 57.87 -36.41 -0.40
C ILE A 63 58.76 -35.74 0.69
N LYS A 64 60.02 -36.20 0.87
CA LYS A 64 60.83 -36.13 2.10
C LYS A 64 62.30 -35.72 1.83
N SER A 65 62.79 -34.67 2.51
CA SER A 65 64.20 -34.23 2.70
C SER A 65 64.19 -33.04 3.71
N GLU A 66 65.09 -32.86 4.69
CA GLU A 66 66.53 -32.46 4.59
C GLU A 66 66.70 -31.08 3.89
N GLU A 67 67.43 -30.08 4.40
CA GLU A 67 68.32 -30.00 5.59
C GLU A 67 68.47 -28.55 6.17
N THR A 68 69.60 -28.21 6.81
CA THR A 68 70.00 -26.96 7.52
C THR A 68 70.17 -25.71 6.60
N ASP A 69 70.52 -24.47 7.01
CA ASP A 69 71.13 -23.89 8.24
C ASP A 69 70.90 -22.35 8.39
N THR A 70 71.47 -21.71 9.44
CA THR A 70 71.90 -20.29 9.62
C THR A 70 71.07 -19.14 9.01
N GLN A 71 70.49 -18.23 9.81
CA GLN A 71 71.13 -17.01 10.38
C GLN A 71 71.66 -15.98 9.36
N ASP A 72 71.22 -14.72 9.50
CA ASP A 72 72.14 -13.56 9.49
C ASP A 72 71.58 -12.39 10.34
N GLN A 73 72.41 -11.38 10.67
CA GLN A 73 72.11 -10.32 11.65
C GLN A 73 72.41 -8.88 11.18
N ALA A 74 71.54 -7.93 11.58
CA ALA A 74 71.79 -6.48 11.69
C ALA A 74 70.66 -5.92 12.60
N MET A 75 70.84 -5.19 13.73
CA MET A 75 71.85 -4.22 14.19
C MET A 75 71.97 -3.00 13.24
N GLN A 76 71.76 -1.75 13.66
CA GLN A 76 71.52 -1.14 14.98
C GLN A 76 70.76 0.23 14.74
N ALA A 77 70.47 1.18 15.65
CA ALA A 77 70.85 1.45 17.05
C ALA A 77 69.97 2.59 17.69
N HIS A 78 70.02 2.74 19.02
CA HIS A 78 70.07 3.99 19.83
C HIS A 78 69.07 5.18 19.62
N THR A 79 68.56 5.92 20.65
CA THR A 79 68.63 5.77 22.13
C THR A 79 67.67 6.75 22.87
N GLU A 80 67.04 6.32 23.98
CA GLU A 80 66.69 7.13 25.21
C GLU A 80 65.62 8.28 25.19
N THR A 81 65.00 8.79 26.29
CA THR A 81 64.97 8.45 27.75
C THR A 81 63.82 9.19 28.55
N ILE A 82 63.20 8.54 29.58
CA ILE A 82 62.53 9.06 30.84
C ILE A 82 61.41 10.17 30.75
N ILE A 83 60.12 10.03 31.21
CA ILE A 83 59.50 9.82 32.57
C ILE A 83 59.55 11.11 33.47
N PRO A 84 58.60 11.48 34.41
CA PRO A 84 57.26 10.97 34.85
C PRO A 84 56.11 12.04 34.93
N SER A 85 54.96 11.68 35.52
CA SER A 85 53.83 12.57 35.92
C SER A 85 53.83 12.97 37.43
N PRO A 86 53.03 13.98 37.86
CA PRO A 86 52.55 14.11 39.25
C PRO A 86 51.01 14.18 39.43
N LYS A 87 50.51 14.36 40.67
CA LYS A 87 49.12 14.12 41.14
C LYS A 87 48.52 15.29 41.96
N ARG A 88 47.23 15.16 42.38
CA ARG A 88 46.45 15.90 43.45
C ARG A 88 45.58 17.09 42.96
N ARG A 89 44.53 17.58 43.68
CA ARG A 89 44.00 17.30 45.06
C ARG A 89 42.46 17.54 45.18
N LYS A 90 41.85 17.18 46.33
CA LYS A 90 40.44 17.50 46.72
C LYS A 90 40.33 18.81 47.53
N ALA A 91 39.11 19.35 47.66
CA ALA A 91 38.68 20.33 48.68
C ALA A 91 37.31 19.95 49.31
N ILE A 92 36.96 20.52 50.48
CA ILE A 92 35.78 20.20 51.34
C ILE A 92 35.41 21.45 52.17
N GLN A 93 34.11 21.74 52.44
CA GLN A 93 33.51 22.32 53.69
C GLN A 93 32.08 22.94 53.45
N ARG A 94 31.24 23.34 54.43
CA ARG A 94 30.81 22.73 55.74
C ARG A 94 29.67 23.54 56.45
N SER A 95 28.50 22.90 56.66
CA SER A 95 27.41 23.05 57.70
C SER A 95 27.14 24.31 58.57
N THR A 96 25.84 24.59 58.81
CA THR A 96 25.11 24.85 60.11
C THR A 96 23.58 24.70 59.83
N GLU A 97 22.73 23.92 60.54
CA GLU A 97 22.24 23.88 61.96
C GLU A 97 21.20 24.99 62.31
N THR A 98 20.02 24.72 62.88
CA THR A 98 19.78 24.21 64.27
C THR A 98 18.40 23.50 64.47
N THR A 99 18.23 22.82 65.62
CA THR A 99 17.10 21.99 66.17
C THR A 99 15.83 22.78 66.64
N ILE A 100 14.73 22.27 67.28
CA ILE A 100 14.49 21.15 68.24
C ILE A 100 13.01 20.67 68.24
N SER A 101 12.73 19.34 68.37
CA SER A 101 11.73 18.71 69.29
C SER A 101 11.46 17.21 69.06
N ARG A 102 10.98 16.51 70.11
CA ARG A 102 10.66 15.05 70.25
C ARG A 102 9.58 14.93 71.38
N PRO A 103 8.91 13.77 71.68
CA PRO A 103 9.25 12.38 71.31
C PRO A 103 8.07 11.40 70.99
N LEU A 104 8.41 10.12 70.86
CA LEU A 104 7.60 8.89 71.06
C LEU A 104 6.45 8.54 70.06
N THR A 105 6.76 7.61 69.15
CA THR A 105 6.17 6.26 69.20
C THR A 105 7.11 5.24 68.53
N ARG A 106 6.94 3.94 68.83
CA ARG A 106 7.90 2.87 68.48
C ARG A 106 7.22 1.72 67.74
N LEU A 107 7.43 1.61 66.43
CA LEU A 107 7.19 0.38 65.64
C LEU A 107 8.29 0.20 64.58
N SER A 108 8.58 -1.05 64.25
CA SER A 108 9.73 -1.46 63.43
C SER A 108 9.48 -1.32 61.92
N PRO A 109 10.49 -0.96 61.10
CA PRO A 109 10.36 -0.98 59.64
C PRO A 109 10.36 -2.41 59.10
N ILE A 110 9.35 -2.76 58.30
CA ILE A 110 9.25 -4.05 57.61
C ILE A 110 9.94 -3.96 56.25
N SER A 111 10.67 -5.02 55.87
CA SER A 111 11.38 -5.12 54.58
C SER A 111 10.42 -5.14 53.38
N PRO A 112 10.81 -4.63 52.20
CA PRO A 112 9.94 -4.58 51.03
C PRO A 112 9.57 -5.98 50.54
N SER A 113 8.28 -6.30 50.54
CA SER A 113 7.78 -7.60 50.07
C SER A 113 7.89 -7.73 48.55
N SER A 114 8.24 -8.94 48.08
CA SER A 114 8.38 -9.19 46.64
C SER A 114 7.05 -8.99 45.91
N LYS A 115 7.10 -8.40 44.70
CA LYS A 115 5.93 -8.23 43.84
C LYS A 115 5.48 -9.58 43.29
N ARG A 116 4.67 -10.31 44.08
CA ARG A 116 3.99 -11.55 43.72
C ARG A 116 3.35 -11.42 42.32
N LYS A 117 3.91 -12.14 41.34
CA LYS A 117 3.35 -12.19 39.97
C LYS A 117 1.88 -12.58 40.06
N ARG A 118 1.01 -11.74 39.51
CA ARG A 118 -0.43 -12.00 39.43
C ARG A 118 -0.65 -12.86 38.20
N ASN A 119 -0.76 -14.18 38.38
CA ASN A 119 -1.08 -15.11 37.31
C ASN A 119 -2.52 -14.86 36.84
N THR A 120 -2.71 -13.93 35.92
CA THR A 120 -3.90 -13.89 35.06
C THR A 120 -3.98 -15.21 34.31
N PRO A 121 -5.10 -15.94 34.34
CA PRO A 121 -5.31 -17.08 33.46
C PRO A 121 -5.11 -16.64 32.02
N THR A 122 -4.30 -17.36 31.25
CA THR A 122 -4.28 -17.19 29.80
C THR A 122 -5.68 -17.50 29.29
N PRO A 123 -6.36 -16.58 28.57
CA PRO A 123 -7.65 -16.90 27.97
C PRO A 123 -7.40 -17.99 26.92
N THR A 124 -7.91 -19.20 27.17
CA THR A 124 -7.84 -20.33 26.23
C THR A 124 -8.33 -19.85 24.86
N SER A 125 -7.54 -20.11 23.81
CA SER A 125 -7.74 -19.50 22.49
C SER A 125 -8.90 -20.15 21.72
N LEU A 126 -10.12 -19.91 22.22
CA LEU A 126 -11.38 -20.11 21.54
C LEU A 126 -12.04 -18.72 21.46
N GLY A 127 -11.56 -17.91 20.53
CA GLY A 127 -12.31 -16.73 20.10
C GLY A 127 -13.69 -17.15 19.57
N PRO A 128 -14.67 -16.24 19.52
CA PRO A 128 -16.00 -16.58 19.01
C PRO A 128 -15.87 -17.26 17.65
N SER A 129 -16.51 -18.43 17.52
CA SER A 129 -16.45 -19.25 16.30
C SER A 129 -16.70 -18.37 15.09
N ALA A 130 -15.88 -18.54 14.04
CA ALA A 130 -15.88 -17.67 12.88
C ALA A 130 -17.26 -17.69 12.21
N THR A 131 -18.10 -16.72 12.57
CA THR A 131 -19.46 -16.59 12.03
C THR A 131 -19.35 -16.45 10.53
N GLU A 132 -19.97 -17.39 9.80
CA GLU A 132 -19.93 -17.41 8.34
C GLU A 132 -20.45 -16.09 7.80
N SER A 133 -19.78 -15.58 6.76
CA SER A 133 -20.08 -14.28 6.19
C SER A 133 -21.43 -14.32 5.48
N LEU A 134 -22.41 -13.53 5.92
CA LEU A 134 -23.64 -13.30 5.16
C LEU A 134 -23.41 -12.39 3.94
N LEU A 135 -22.20 -11.82 3.77
CA LEU A 135 -21.85 -11.05 2.58
C LEU A 135 -21.66 -12.01 1.41
N ARG A 136 -22.49 -11.87 0.39
CA ARG A 136 -22.38 -12.59 -0.88
C ARG A 136 -21.71 -11.70 -1.92
N ASP A 137 -20.99 -12.33 -2.83
CA ASP A 137 -20.43 -11.69 -4.01
C ASP A 137 -21.54 -11.11 -4.91
N THR A 138 -21.30 -9.93 -5.48
CA THR A 138 -22.21 -9.27 -6.45
C THR A 138 -21.51 -9.12 -7.80
N ILE A 139 -21.20 -10.26 -8.42
CA ILE A 139 -20.50 -10.34 -9.71
C ILE A 139 -21.40 -10.99 -10.80
N PRO A 140 -22.47 -10.32 -11.26
CA PRO A 140 -23.13 -10.73 -12.50
C PRO A 140 -22.23 -10.45 -13.72
N PRO A 141 -22.54 -10.99 -14.91
CA PRO A 141 -21.87 -10.64 -16.15
C PRO A 141 -22.01 -9.15 -16.51
N ASN A 142 -21.17 -8.69 -17.43
CA ASN A 142 -21.25 -7.38 -18.09
C ASN A 142 -21.08 -6.15 -17.16
N LEU A 143 -20.48 -6.28 -15.98
CA LEU A 143 -20.13 -5.13 -15.13
C LEU A 143 -19.19 -4.15 -15.85
N ILE A 144 -19.34 -2.86 -15.57
CA ILE A 144 -18.32 -1.84 -15.92
C ILE A 144 -17.16 -1.92 -14.93
N LEU A 145 -17.46 -2.10 -13.65
CA LEU A 145 -16.47 -2.13 -12.58
C LEU A 145 -16.78 -3.24 -11.56
N LEU A 146 -15.76 -4.06 -11.25
CA LEU A 146 -15.75 -4.92 -10.07
C LEU A 146 -14.87 -4.31 -8.99
N LEU A 147 -15.44 -4.01 -7.82
CA LEU A 147 -14.72 -3.57 -6.63
C LEU A 147 -14.30 -4.78 -5.80
N VAL A 148 -13.03 -4.85 -5.43
CA VAL A 148 -12.44 -5.96 -4.66
C VAL A 148 -11.98 -5.44 -3.30
N GLY A 149 -12.68 -5.85 -2.24
CA GLY A 149 -12.25 -5.63 -0.86
C GLY A 149 -11.16 -6.61 -0.40
N VAL A 150 -10.59 -6.36 0.77
CA VAL A 150 -9.65 -7.31 1.40
C VAL A 150 -10.42 -8.53 1.89
N ASN A 151 -11.31 -8.32 2.86
CA ASN A 151 -12.19 -9.32 3.45
C ASN A 151 -13.36 -8.63 4.20
N PRO A 152 -14.40 -9.37 4.61
CA PRO A 152 -15.45 -8.83 5.46
C PRO A 152 -14.92 -8.35 6.81
N GLY A 153 -15.14 -7.08 7.15
CA GLY A 153 -15.11 -6.65 8.55
C GLY A 153 -16.26 -7.32 9.33
N ILE A 154 -16.13 -7.55 10.64
CA ILE A 154 -17.16 -8.23 11.46
C ILE A 154 -18.60 -7.75 11.18
N MET A 155 -18.83 -6.43 11.12
CA MET A 155 -20.16 -5.87 10.83
C MET A 155 -20.61 -6.10 9.37
N THR A 156 -19.69 -6.17 8.41
CA THR A 156 -19.97 -6.57 7.01
C THR A 156 -20.35 -8.05 6.92
N GLY A 157 -19.66 -8.93 7.65
CA GLY A 157 -19.99 -10.35 7.73
C GLY A 157 -21.36 -10.61 8.37
N ILE A 158 -21.65 -9.97 9.51
CA ILE A 158 -22.92 -10.14 10.24
C ILE A 158 -24.12 -9.52 9.51
N SER A 159 -23.96 -8.35 8.86
CA SER A 159 -25.09 -7.70 8.16
C SER A 159 -25.31 -8.18 6.73
N GLY A 160 -24.32 -8.87 6.15
CA GLY A 160 -24.34 -9.26 4.74
C GLY A 160 -24.21 -8.10 3.75
N TYR A 161 -23.79 -6.92 4.20
CA TYR A 161 -23.69 -5.70 3.39
C TYR A 161 -22.26 -5.18 3.30
N ALA A 162 -21.83 -4.81 2.10
CA ALA A 162 -20.47 -4.37 1.81
C ALA A 162 -20.13 -3.09 2.58
N TYR A 163 -18.94 -3.07 3.19
CA TYR A 163 -18.38 -1.92 3.92
C TYR A 163 -19.33 -1.33 4.99
N ALA A 164 -20.09 -2.19 5.68
CA ALA A 164 -21.17 -1.78 6.59
C ALA A 164 -20.76 -0.97 7.84
N HIS A 165 -19.48 -0.97 8.23
CA HIS A 165 -19.05 -0.30 9.45
C HIS A 165 -19.06 1.25 9.32
N PRO A 166 -19.64 2.02 10.26
CA PRO A 166 -19.81 3.48 10.09
C PRO A 166 -18.54 4.29 9.85
N SER A 167 -17.38 3.83 10.32
CA SER A 167 -16.08 4.48 10.04
C SER A 167 -15.48 4.16 8.67
N ASN A 168 -16.13 3.30 7.87
CA ASN A 168 -15.65 2.98 6.53
C ASN A 168 -16.10 4.05 5.51
N LEU A 169 -15.12 4.58 4.77
CA LEU A 169 -15.30 5.68 3.84
C LEU A 169 -15.82 5.25 2.46
N PHE A 170 -15.95 3.96 2.17
CA PHE A 170 -16.33 3.41 0.85
C PHE A 170 -17.57 4.11 0.28
N TRP A 171 -18.67 4.12 1.03
CA TRP A 171 -19.94 4.71 0.57
C TRP A 171 -19.84 6.23 0.39
N LYS A 172 -18.89 6.92 1.03
CA LYS A 172 -18.60 8.33 0.73
C LYS A 172 -17.79 8.44 -0.57
N LEU A 173 -16.67 7.72 -0.66
CA LEU A 173 -15.71 7.80 -1.77
C LEU A 173 -16.31 7.35 -3.11
N LEU A 174 -17.19 6.35 -3.10
CA LEU A 174 -17.96 5.88 -4.25
C LEU A 174 -18.93 6.96 -4.79
N HIS A 175 -19.43 7.83 -3.92
CA HIS A 175 -20.29 8.94 -4.32
C HIS A 175 -19.50 10.20 -4.71
N SER A 176 -18.46 10.58 -3.95
CA SER A 176 -17.65 11.77 -4.24
C SER A 176 -16.77 11.63 -5.49
N SER A 177 -16.63 10.42 -6.03
CA SER A 177 -16.04 10.14 -7.34
C SER A 177 -17.06 10.15 -8.50
N GLY A 178 -18.36 10.31 -8.23
CA GLY A 178 -19.41 10.20 -9.25
C GLY A 178 -19.71 8.76 -9.70
N ILE A 179 -19.08 7.73 -9.11
CA ILE A 179 -19.41 6.32 -9.41
C ILE A 179 -20.86 6.02 -9.01
N THR A 180 -21.40 6.66 -7.97
CA THR A 180 -22.85 6.72 -7.69
C THR A 180 -23.38 8.16 -7.64
N SER A 181 -24.56 8.38 -8.22
CA SER A 181 -25.20 9.71 -8.31
C SER A 181 -25.65 10.24 -6.94
N MET A 182 -25.88 9.35 -5.98
CA MET A 182 -26.16 9.66 -4.58
C MET A 182 -25.27 8.83 -3.63
N ARG A 183 -25.20 9.27 -2.36
CA ARG A 183 -24.56 8.49 -1.29
C ARG A 183 -25.49 7.38 -0.79
N HIS A 184 -25.26 6.18 -1.30
CA HIS A 184 -25.96 4.97 -0.84
C HIS A 184 -25.60 4.54 0.58
N LYS A 185 -26.48 3.74 1.19
CA LYS A 185 -26.27 3.07 2.48
C LYS A 185 -25.82 1.62 2.24
N PRO A 186 -25.15 0.95 3.21
CA PRO A 186 -24.72 -0.44 3.07
C PRO A 186 -25.81 -1.40 2.59
N ALA A 187 -27.05 -1.23 3.04
CA ALA A 187 -28.19 -2.05 2.62
C ALA A 187 -28.50 -2.01 1.10
N ASP A 188 -27.95 -1.05 0.35
CA ASP A 188 -28.07 -0.96 -1.10
C ASP A 188 -27.00 -1.79 -1.85
N THR A 189 -26.11 -2.52 -1.17
CA THR A 189 -25.04 -3.38 -1.74
C THR A 189 -25.51 -4.17 -2.96
N TYR A 190 -26.67 -4.83 -2.85
CA TYR A 190 -27.20 -5.72 -3.87
C TYR A 190 -27.92 -4.99 -5.04
N LYS A 191 -28.08 -3.67 -4.96
CA LYS A 191 -28.67 -2.83 -6.01
C LYS A 191 -27.62 -2.26 -6.98
N LEU A 192 -26.36 -2.13 -6.55
CA LEU A 192 -25.30 -1.50 -7.34
C LEU A 192 -25.08 -2.12 -8.73
N PRO A 193 -25.21 -3.46 -8.96
CA PRO A 193 -25.04 -4.01 -10.29
C PRO A 193 -26.09 -3.50 -11.29
N GLY A 194 -27.36 -3.43 -10.87
CA GLY A 194 -28.46 -2.94 -11.73
C GLY A 194 -28.42 -1.43 -11.92
N LEU A 195 -28.31 -0.65 -10.83
CA LEU A 195 -28.37 0.82 -10.88
C LEU A 195 -27.14 1.45 -11.55
N TYR A 196 -25.98 0.78 -11.54
CA TYR A 196 -24.70 1.41 -11.83
C TYR A 196 -23.72 0.58 -12.68
N SER A 197 -24.04 -0.69 -12.99
CA SER A 197 -23.08 -1.67 -13.53
C SER A 197 -21.83 -1.85 -12.65
N VAL A 198 -21.99 -1.78 -11.32
CA VAL A 198 -20.90 -1.88 -10.32
C VAL A 198 -21.14 -3.10 -9.41
N GLY A 199 -20.17 -4.00 -9.37
CA GLY A 199 -20.18 -5.20 -8.51
C GLY A 199 -19.16 -5.14 -7.38
N ASN A 200 -19.26 -6.08 -6.43
CA ASN A 200 -18.35 -6.19 -5.30
C ASN A 200 -17.97 -7.65 -4.98
N THR A 201 -16.71 -7.87 -4.61
CA THR A 201 -16.18 -9.13 -4.03
C THR A 201 -15.09 -8.85 -3.00
N ASN A 202 -14.44 -9.89 -2.47
CA ASN A 202 -13.22 -9.79 -1.66
C ASN A 202 -12.18 -10.81 -2.13
N ILE A 203 -10.89 -10.53 -1.90
CA ILE A 203 -9.81 -11.52 -2.11
C ILE A 203 -9.83 -12.64 -1.04
N VAL A 204 -10.30 -12.36 0.18
CA VAL A 204 -10.45 -13.37 1.25
C VAL A 204 -11.87 -13.30 1.82
N GLU A 205 -12.50 -14.48 1.99
CA GLU A 205 -13.91 -14.59 2.37
C GLU A 205 -14.12 -14.58 3.90
N ARG A 206 -13.09 -14.97 4.68
CA ARG A 206 -13.14 -15.07 6.15
C ARG A 206 -13.31 -13.69 6.81
N PRO A 207 -14.33 -13.47 7.66
CA PRO A 207 -14.46 -12.22 8.41
C PRO A 207 -13.36 -12.00 9.44
N THR A 208 -12.92 -10.75 9.61
CA THR A 208 -12.01 -10.34 10.70
C THR A 208 -12.38 -8.97 11.28
N ARG A 209 -11.76 -8.60 12.41
CA ARG A 209 -11.84 -7.22 12.94
C ARG A 209 -10.93 -6.26 12.19
N ASP A 210 -9.80 -6.75 11.69
CA ASP A 210 -8.77 -5.98 11.01
C ASP A 210 -8.12 -6.85 9.91
N ALA A 211 -7.77 -6.24 8.77
CA ALA A 211 -7.11 -6.90 7.65
C ALA A 211 -5.72 -7.48 8.01
N SER A 212 -5.05 -6.91 9.02
CA SER A 212 -3.78 -7.43 9.57
C SER A 212 -3.93 -8.78 10.29
N MET A 213 -5.16 -9.26 10.52
CA MET A 213 -5.45 -10.62 11.02
C MET A 213 -5.45 -11.70 9.92
N LEU A 214 -5.17 -11.32 8.67
CA LEU A 214 -4.99 -12.24 7.55
C LEU A 214 -3.52 -12.54 7.34
N SER A 215 -3.19 -13.80 7.08
CA SER A 215 -1.79 -14.17 6.78
C SER A 215 -1.42 -13.80 5.34
N ARG A 216 -0.11 -13.64 5.06
CA ARG A 216 0.36 -13.47 3.66
C ARG A 216 -0.01 -14.68 2.78
N ALA A 217 0.00 -15.88 3.35
CA ALA A 217 -0.36 -17.11 2.63
C ALA A 217 -1.85 -17.12 2.24
N GLU A 218 -2.73 -16.73 3.17
CA GLU A 218 -4.18 -16.59 2.97
C GLU A 218 -4.51 -15.51 1.93
N MET A 219 -3.90 -14.32 2.04
CA MET A 219 -4.00 -13.26 1.03
C MET A 219 -3.50 -13.71 -0.36
N ASN A 220 -2.42 -14.50 -0.42
CA ASN A 220 -1.90 -15.03 -1.68
C ASN A 220 -2.82 -16.12 -2.25
N ALA A 221 -3.40 -17.00 -1.42
CA ALA A 221 -4.30 -18.07 -1.83
C ALA A 221 -5.62 -17.53 -2.42
N GLY A 222 -6.05 -16.34 -1.98
CA GLY A 222 -7.18 -15.62 -2.59
C GLY A 222 -6.94 -15.14 -4.02
N VAL A 223 -5.68 -14.96 -4.46
CA VAL A 223 -5.38 -14.45 -5.82
C VAL A 223 -5.92 -15.37 -6.93
N PRO A 224 -5.58 -16.67 -7.02
CA PRO A 224 -6.11 -17.53 -8.10
C PRO A 224 -7.64 -17.65 -8.08
N VAL A 225 -8.28 -17.57 -6.90
CA VAL A 225 -9.75 -17.56 -6.77
C VAL A 225 -10.33 -16.27 -7.36
N LEU A 226 -9.72 -15.12 -7.07
CA LEU A 226 -10.11 -13.83 -7.62
C LEU A 226 -9.90 -13.76 -9.15
N GLU A 227 -8.75 -14.23 -9.64
CA GLU A 227 -8.45 -14.31 -11.09
C GLU A 227 -9.52 -15.15 -11.81
N ALA A 228 -9.92 -16.31 -11.23
CA ALA A 228 -10.99 -17.14 -11.79
C ALA A 228 -12.38 -16.47 -11.76
N LYS A 229 -12.75 -15.78 -10.66
CA LYS A 229 -13.99 -14.99 -10.58
C LYS A 229 -14.03 -13.90 -11.65
N VAL A 230 -12.91 -13.22 -11.92
CA VAL A 230 -12.80 -12.19 -12.96
C VAL A 230 -12.83 -12.79 -14.37
N ALA A 231 -12.11 -13.89 -14.61
CA ALA A 231 -12.08 -14.60 -15.90
C ALA A 231 -13.46 -15.10 -16.36
N ALA A 232 -14.30 -15.52 -15.41
CA ALA A 232 -15.64 -16.02 -15.67
C ALA A 232 -16.67 -14.91 -15.94
N GLN A 233 -16.61 -13.78 -15.22
CA GLN A 233 -17.64 -12.72 -15.29
C GLN A 233 -17.26 -11.52 -16.18
N ARG A 234 -15.98 -11.42 -16.58
CA ARG A 234 -15.45 -10.48 -17.58
C ARG A 234 -15.89 -9.00 -17.40
N PRO A 235 -15.66 -8.38 -16.23
CA PRO A 235 -15.92 -6.95 -16.03
C PRO A 235 -15.00 -6.08 -16.90
N GLU A 236 -15.41 -4.86 -17.28
CA GLU A 236 -14.54 -3.95 -18.05
C GLU A 236 -13.33 -3.42 -17.26
N ALA A 237 -13.39 -3.37 -15.93
CA ALA A 237 -12.25 -3.09 -15.06
C ALA A 237 -12.39 -3.73 -13.68
N VAL A 238 -11.26 -3.93 -13.01
CA VAL A 238 -11.17 -4.38 -11.61
C VAL A 238 -10.49 -3.31 -10.77
N CYS A 239 -11.15 -2.86 -9.71
CA CYS A 239 -10.57 -1.95 -8.72
C CYS A 239 -10.27 -2.68 -7.41
N LEU A 240 -8.99 -2.74 -7.07
CA LEU A 240 -8.50 -3.28 -5.81
C LEU A 240 -8.57 -2.20 -4.73
N VAL A 241 -9.46 -2.37 -3.74
CA VAL A 241 -9.78 -1.37 -2.70
C VAL A 241 -8.76 -1.39 -1.55
N GLY A 242 -7.48 -1.32 -1.91
CA GLY A 242 -6.35 -1.18 -0.99
C GLY A 242 -5.06 -1.87 -1.45
N LYS A 243 -3.93 -1.18 -1.24
CA LYS A 243 -2.57 -1.62 -1.58
C LYS A 243 -2.25 -3.07 -1.21
N GLY A 244 -2.69 -3.55 -0.04
CA GLY A 244 -2.40 -4.92 0.43
C GLY A 244 -2.96 -6.04 -0.46
N ILE A 245 -4.01 -5.77 -1.24
CA ILE A 245 -4.55 -6.70 -2.24
C ILE A 245 -3.61 -6.78 -3.44
N TRP A 246 -3.17 -5.63 -3.95
CA TRP A 246 -2.20 -5.55 -5.04
C TRP A 246 -0.85 -6.16 -4.67
N GLU A 247 -0.39 -5.98 -3.42
CA GLU A 247 0.79 -6.65 -2.90
C GLU A 247 0.66 -8.18 -2.88
N ALA A 248 -0.56 -8.74 -2.73
CA ALA A 248 -0.79 -10.18 -2.83
C ALA A 248 -0.73 -10.66 -4.28
N VAL A 249 -1.43 -9.97 -5.18
CA VAL A 249 -1.40 -10.23 -6.63
C VAL A 249 0.04 -10.17 -7.15
N TRP A 250 0.81 -9.14 -6.80
CA TRP A 250 2.21 -9.00 -7.18
C TRP A 250 3.10 -10.12 -6.63
N ARG A 251 2.92 -10.54 -5.36
CA ARG A 251 3.67 -11.68 -4.79
C ARG A 251 3.40 -12.98 -5.54
N VAL A 252 2.16 -13.23 -5.94
CA VAL A 252 1.76 -14.44 -6.68
C VAL A 252 2.26 -14.40 -8.13
N ARG A 253 2.10 -13.26 -8.83
CA ARG A 253 2.53 -13.10 -10.24
C ARG A 253 4.04 -12.98 -10.43
N ARG A 254 4.77 -12.37 -9.47
CA ARG A 254 6.19 -12.00 -9.61
C ARG A 254 7.12 -12.73 -8.64
N GLY A 255 6.61 -13.60 -7.77
CA GLY A 255 7.39 -14.39 -6.80
C GLY A 255 8.06 -13.60 -5.67
N ARG A 256 7.85 -12.28 -5.59
CA ARG A 256 8.51 -11.38 -4.63
C ARG A 256 7.58 -10.26 -4.15
N SER A 257 7.96 -9.56 -3.09
CA SER A 257 7.30 -8.29 -2.73
C SER A 257 7.53 -7.20 -3.79
N ILE A 258 6.55 -6.31 -3.94
CA ILE A 258 6.70 -5.03 -4.65
C ILE A 258 7.58 -4.10 -3.80
N ARG A 259 8.48 -3.36 -4.44
CA ARG A 259 9.26 -2.28 -3.81
C ARG A 259 8.38 -1.03 -3.64
N LYS A 260 8.83 -0.06 -2.85
CA LYS A 260 8.06 1.17 -2.61
C LYS A 260 7.99 2.05 -3.87
N GLU A 261 9.05 2.00 -4.67
CA GLU A 261 9.29 2.77 -5.89
C GLU A 261 8.53 2.19 -7.10
N GLU A 262 8.18 0.91 -7.03
CA GLU A 262 7.36 0.20 -8.03
C GLU A 262 5.85 0.41 -7.80
N PHE A 263 5.45 0.95 -6.65
CA PHE A 263 4.03 1.07 -6.29
C PHE A 263 3.47 2.47 -6.57
N ARG A 264 2.36 2.52 -7.30
CA ARG A 264 1.45 3.67 -7.37
C ARG A 264 -0.01 3.24 -7.16
N TYR A 265 -0.81 4.17 -6.62
CA TYR A 265 -2.27 4.13 -6.81
C TYR A 265 -2.62 4.52 -8.25
N GLY A 266 -3.87 4.33 -8.65
CA GLY A 266 -4.32 4.57 -10.03
C GLY A 266 -4.27 3.31 -10.89
N TRP A 267 -4.35 3.49 -12.21
CA TRP A 267 -4.23 2.39 -13.19
C TRP A 267 -2.85 1.72 -13.16
N GLN A 268 -2.84 0.39 -13.17
CA GLN A 268 -1.64 -0.44 -13.28
C GLN A 268 -1.41 -0.77 -14.76
N GLU A 269 -0.73 0.12 -15.48
CA GLU A 269 -0.45 -0.04 -16.92
C GLU A 269 0.19 -1.41 -17.24
N GLY A 270 -0.40 -2.14 -18.20
CA GLY A 270 0.05 -3.47 -18.62
C GLY A 270 -0.37 -4.63 -17.71
N GLU A 271 -1.05 -4.38 -16.58
CA GLU A 271 -1.50 -5.41 -15.64
C GLU A 271 -3.03 -5.59 -15.70
N ASN A 272 -3.45 -6.66 -16.36
CA ASN A 272 -4.85 -7.08 -16.43
C ASN A 272 -5.12 -8.28 -15.50
N MET A 273 -6.36 -8.49 -15.07
CA MET A 273 -6.80 -9.57 -14.17
C MET A 273 -7.82 -10.51 -14.85
N GLY A 274 -7.77 -11.80 -14.54
CA GLY A 274 -8.64 -12.83 -15.12
C GLY A 274 -8.34 -13.15 -16.59
N VAL A 275 -7.09 -12.99 -17.04
CA VAL A 275 -6.65 -13.32 -18.40
C VAL A 275 -6.98 -14.78 -18.72
N CYS A 276 -7.70 -15.03 -19.82
CA CYS A 276 -8.13 -16.37 -20.22
C CYS A 276 -8.28 -16.49 -21.74
N GLU A 277 -8.66 -17.66 -22.24
CA GLU A 277 -8.80 -17.89 -23.67
C GLU A 277 -9.84 -16.93 -24.31
N GLY A 278 -9.42 -16.26 -25.39
CA GLY A 278 -10.20 -15.23 -26.08
C GLY A 278 -10.42 -13.92 -25.29
N TRP A 279 -9.78 -13.71 -24.13
CA TRP A 279 -9.94 -12.46 -23.37
C TRP A 279 -8.67 -12.02 -22.64
N ALA A 280 -8.19 -10.81 -22.94
CA ALA A 280 -6.96 -10.24 -22.40
C ALA A 280 -7.01 -9.86 -20.90
N GLY A 281 -8.10 -10.19 -20.19
CA GLY A 281 -8.33 -9.77 -18.80
C GLY A 281 -8.85 -8.33 -18.68
N ALA A 282 -9.33 -7.99 -17.48
CA ALA A 282 -9.78 -6.64 -17.12
C ALA A 282 -8.60 -5.78 -16.63
N PRO A 283 -8.41 -4.54 -17.10
CA PRO A 283 -7.41 -3.62 -16.56
C PRO A 283 -7.58 -3.39 -15.05
N VAL A 284 -6.46 -3.36 -14.34
CA VAL A 284 -6.43 -3.22 -12.87
C VAL A 284 -6.23 -1.76 -12.45
N PHE A 285 -7.13 -1.28 -11.60
CA PHE A 285 -6.98 -0.05 -10.82
C PHE A 285 -6.65 -0.39 -9.37
N VAL A 286 -5.76 0.38 -8.72
CA VAL A 286 -5.51 0.25 -7.27
C VAL A 286 -5.95 1.51 -6.55
N ALA A 287 -7.02 1.38 -5.77
CA ALA A 287 -7.59 2.46 -4.97
C ALA A 287 -7.05 2.47 -3.53
N THR A 288 -7.28 3.59 -2.85
CA THR A 288 -6.91 3.77 -1.45
C THR A 288 -7.83 2.98 -0.52
N THR A 289 -7.29 2.40 0.55
CA THR A 289 -8.11 1.66 1.53
C THR A 289 -9.14 2.57 2.23
N THR A 290 -10.38 2.07 2.24
CA THR A 290 -11.57 2.76 2.75
C THR A 290 -11.77 2.59 4.26
N SER A 291 -11.01 1.70 4.91
CA SER A 291 -11.13 1.46 6.35
C SER A 291 -10.76 2.70 7.18
N GLY A 292 -11.59 3.03 8.17
CA GLY A 292 -11.31 4.08 9.15
C GLY A 292 -10.12 3.78 10.07
N LEU A 293 -9.63 2.53 10.10
CA LEU A 293 -8.40 2.15 10.80
C LEU A 293 -7.13 2.58 10.03
N ALA A 294 -7.25 2.89 8.73
CA ALA A 294 -6.12 3.24 7.87
C ALA A 294 -5.88 4.76 7.82
N ALA A 295 -5.18 5.26 8.86
CA ALA A 295 -4.89 6.68 9.09
C ALA A 295 -3.78 7.29 8.19
N GLY A 296 -3.07 6.49 7.40
CA GLY A 296 -1.86 6.92 6.66
C GLY A 296 -2.05 7.81 5.43
N MET A 297 -3.24 8.37 5.20
CA MET A 297 -3.56 9.23 4.04
C MET A 297 -4.78 10.11 4.33
N LYS A 298 -4.72 11.39 3.94
CA LYS A 298 -5.79 12.36 4.14
C LYS A 298 -7.00 12.04 3.27
N LEU A 299 -8.18 12.49 3.70
CA LEU A 299 -9.43 12.29 2.96
C LEU A 299 -9.35 12.83 1.51
N ALA A 300 -8.84 14.05 1.30
CA ALA A 300 -8.71 14.64 -0.03
C ALA A 300 -7.76 13.84 -0.96
N GLU A 301 -6.70 13.24 -0.41
CA GLU A 301 -5.78 12.36 -1.14
C GLU A 301 -6.47 11.04 -1.54
N LYS A 302 -7.39 10.53 -0.72
CA LYS A 302 -8.27 9.40 -1.07
C LYS A 302 -9.31 9.80 -2.12
N GLU A 303 -9.95 10.97 -1.96
CA GLU A 303 -10.97 11.48 -2.89
C GLU A 303 -10.38 11.72 -4.30
N ALA A 304 -9.15 12.22 -4.42
CA ALA A 304 -8.46 12.39 -5.69
C ALA A 304 -8.21 11.05 -6.43
N VAL A 305 -7.69 10.03 -5.74
CA VAL A 305 -7.51 8.69 -6.34
C VAL A 305 -8.84 8.06 -6.75
N TRP A 306 -9.90 8.26 -5.96
CA TRP A 306 -11.22 7.74 -6.32
C TRP A 306 -11.86 8.50 -7.49
N ALA A 307 -11.57 9.79 -7.69
CA ALA A 307 -12.05 10.57 -8.82
C ALA A 307 -11.50 10.06 -10.17
N GLU A 308 -10.21 9.69 -10.25
CA GLU A 308 -9.58 9.11 -11.46
C GLU A 308 -10.34 7.87 -11.97
N LEU A 309 -10.76 6.99 -11.05
CA LEU A 309 -11.60 5.83 -11.36
C LEU A 309 -13.03 6.23 -11.72
N GLY A 310 -13.56 7.26 -11.05
CA GLY A 310 -14.91 7.78 -11.25
C GLY A 310 -15.13 8.37 -12.65
N ASP A 311 -14.21 9.21 -13.11
CA ASP A 311 -14.24 9.79 -14.45
C ASP A 311 -14.24 8.70 -15.53
N TRP A 312 -13.42 7.65 -15.36
CA TRP A 312 -13.41 6.49 -16.25
C TRP A 312 -14.73 5.72 -16.24
N VAL A 313 -15.33 5.46 -15.06
CA VAL A 313 -16.64 4.79 -14.97
C VAL A 313 -17.75 5.63 -15.61
N VAL A 314 -17.74 6.96 -15.43
CA VAL A 314 -18.70 7.88 -16.05
C VAL A 314 -18.53 7.93 -17.57
N MET A 315 -17.29 7.92 -18.07
CA MET A 315 -16.98 7.77 -19.49
C MET A 315 -17.52 6.44 -20.04
N LYS A 316 -17.24 5.31 -19.38
CA LYS A 316 -17.73 3.98 -19.80
C LYS A 316 -19.25 3.85 -19.82
N ARG A 317 -19.95 4.51 -18.91
CA ARG A 317 -21.42 4.59 -18.95
C ARG A 317 -21.91 5.36 -20.18
N ARG A 318 -21.26 6.48 -20.54
CA ARG A 318 -21.59 7.24 -21.75
C ARG A 318 -21.33 6.42 -23.02
N GLU A 319 -20.21 5.70 -23.10
CA GLU A 319 -19.91 4.77 -24.22
C GLU A 319 -20.99 3.70 -24.41
N ARG A 320 -21.53 3.15 -23.31
CA ARG A 320 -22.63 2.18 -23.34
C ARG A 320 -24.02 2.78 -23.56
N GLY A 321 -24.16 4.11 -23.60
CA GLY A 321 -25.47 4.78 -23.51
C GLY A 321 -26.21 4.54 -22.17
N PHE A 322 -25.51 4.06 -21.14
CA PHE A 322 -26.09 3.73 -19.84
C PHE A 322 -26.29 4.99 -19.00
N VAL A 323 -27.54 5.33 -18.71
CA VAL A 323 -27.91 6.39 -17.77
C VAL A 323 -28.29 5.73 -16.44
N PRO A 324 -27.55 5.95 -15.34
CA PRO A 324 -27.95 5.47 -14.02
C PRO A 324 -29.31 6.04 -13.61
N GLU A 325 -30.17 5.19 -13.04
CA GLU A 325 -31.46 5.66 -12.52
C GLU A 325 -31.24 6.68 -11.38
N ILE A 326 -31.67 7.92 -11.61
CA ILE A 326 -31.68 8.95 -10.57
C ILE A 326 -32.87 8.66 -9.66
N VAL A 327 -32.63 7.87 -8.61
CA VAL A 327 -33.58 7.64 -7.52
C VAL A 327 -33.84 8.98 -6.82
N LYS A 328 -34.88 9.68 -7.25
CA LYS A 328 -35.39 10.86 -6.55
C LYS A 328 -35.92 10.40 -5.20
N HIS A 329 -35.23 10.76 -4.12
CA HIS A 329 -35.81 10.71 -2.80
C HIS A 329 -36.89 11.80 -2.71
N GLU A 330 -38.15 11.41 -2.87
CA GLU A 330 -39.26 12.19 -2.32
C GLU A 330 -39.05 12.30 -0.80
N GLY A 331 -39.26 13.51 -0.27
CA GLY A 331 -38.78 13.87 1.07
C GLY A 331 -39.59 13.25 2.21
N GLN A 332 -38.89 12.95 3.31
CA GLN A 332 -39.40 12.73 4.65
C GLN A 332 -38.53 13.50 5.65
#